data_AF-A0A1Q6EKC3-F1
#
_entry.id   AF-A0A1Q6EKC3-F1
#
_cell.length_a   1.000
_cell.length_b   1.000
_cell.length_c   1.000
_cell.angle_alpha   90.00
_cell.angle_beta   90.00
_cell.angle_gamma   90.00
#
_symmetry.space_group_name_H-M   'P 1'
#
loop_
_entity.id
_entity.type
_entity.pdbx_description
1 polymer ?
#
loop_
_entity_poly.entity_id
_entity_poly.type
_entity_poly.pdbx_seq_one_letter_code
_entity_poly.pdbx_strand_id
1 'polypeptide(L)'
;MKRIAIFVGKGRCMGQLAFIKMFLLVSIPTDVNDNRRHIHVFRKGGRHLHSVAKIWIEQNGRKNIEIAESMLSAKENAMLISAIDKHWDFLNEQITRTFNGEKTRVKNIEK
;
A
#
# COMPACT_ATOMS: atom_id res chain seq x y z
N MET A 1 9.98 22.38 -3.15
CA MET A 1 9.53 20.98 -3.03
C MET A 1 8.36 20.75 -3.98
N LYS A 2 8.58 20.07 -5.12
CA LYS A 2 7.52 19.79 -6.10
C LYS A 2 6.68 18.61 -5.59
N ARG A 3 5.46 18.89 -5.14
CA ARG A 3 4.45 17.86 -4.84
C ARG A 3 3.96 17.30 -6.16
N ILE A 4 4.39 16.11 -6.51
CA ILE A 4 3.88 15.37 -7.66
C ILE A 4 2.51 14.81 -7.22
N ALA A 5 1.44 15.52 -7.58
CA ALA A 5 0.10 14.97 -7.56
C ALA A 5 -0.12 14.26 -8.89
N ILE A 6 -0.08 12.93 -8.88
CA ILE A 6 -0.42 12.14 -10.06
C ILE A 6 -1.93 11.91 -10.04
N PHE A 7 -2.66 12.73 -10.77
CA PHE A 7 -4.01 12.42 -11.22
C PHE A 7 -3.87 11.68 -12.56
N VAL A 8 -4.32 10.44 -12.64
CA VAL A 8 -4.60 9.77 -13.93
C VAL A 8 -6.10 9.46 -13.96
N GLY A 9 -6.76 10.02 -14.96
CA GLY A 9 -8.21 10.10 -15.06
C GLY A 9 -8.93 8.84 -15.55
N LYS A 10 -10.24 8.89 -15.33
CA LYS A 10 -11.36 8.05 -15.78
C LYS A 10 -11.42 6.61 -15.25
N GLY A 11 -12.07 6.49 -14.09
CA GLY A 11 -12.75 5.28 -13.62
C GLY A 11 -11.97 4.47 -12.59
N ARG A 12 -12.37 4.58 -11.31
CA ARG A 12 -11.89 3.84 -10.12
C ARG A 12 -10.55 4.34 -9.55
N CYS A 13 -10.65 5.05 -8.42
CA CYS A 13 -9.56 5.72 -7.72
C CYS A 13 -8.53 4.74 -7.15
N MET A 14 -7.32 4.70 -7.72
CA MET A 14 -6.17 4.05 -7.06
C MET A 14 -5.68 4.95 -5.92
N GLY A 15 -5.84 4.49 -4.68
CA GLY A 15 -5.42 5.21 -3.47
C GLY A 15 -3.95 4.95 -3.15
N GLN A 16 -3.10 5.95 -3.35
CA GLN A 16 -1.76 5.93 -2.76
C GLN A 16 -1.88 6.03 -1.24
N LEU A 17 -1.24 5.11 -0.51
CA LEU A 17 -1.36 5.01 0.94
C LEU A 17 -0.14 5.61 1.65
N ALA A 18 1.06 5.26 1.19
CA ALA A 18 2.28 5.60 1.87
C ALA A 18 3.55 5.44 1.02
N PHE A 19 4.63 6.05 1.49
CA PHE A 19 5.97 5.82 0.98
C PHE A 19 6.89 5.30 2.08
N ILE A 20 7.70 4.30 1.77
CA ILE A 20 8.77 3.79 2.64
C ILE A 20 10.07 3.81 1.83
N LYS A 21 10.95 4.79 2.05
CA LYS A 21 12.20 4.97 1.28
C LYS A 21 11.95 4.93 -0.25
N MET A 22 12.42 3.87 -0.91
CA MET A 22 12.29 3.63 -2.35
C MET A 22 10.98 2.92 -2.73
N PHE A 23 10.13 2.56 -1.78
CA PHE A 23 8.89 1.83 -2.03
C PHE A 23 7.67 2.76 -1.96
N LEU A 24 6.73 2.54 -2.88
CA LEU A 24 5.39 3.12 -2.90
C LEU A 24 4.39 2.02 -2.53
N LEU A 25 3.54 2.30 -1.55
CA LEU A 25 2.49 1.41 -1.07
C LEU A 25 1.15 1.90 -1.62
N VAL A 26 0.45 1.02 -2.34
CA VAL A 26 -0.81 1.34 -3.02
C VAL A 26 -1.87 0.33 -2.63
N SER A 27 -3.07 0.83 -2.32
CA SER A 27 -4.27 0.00 -2.24
C SER A 27 -4.88 -0.11 -3.63
N ILE A 28 -5.17 -1.34 -4.08
CA ILE A 28 -5.89 -1.56 -5.33
C ILE A 28 -7.33 -1.96 -4.97
N PRO A 29 -8.33 -1.10 -5.24
CA PRO A 29 -9.68 -1.32 -4.76
C PRO A 29 -10.45 -2.44 -5.47
N THR A 30 -9.93 -2.98 -6.58
CA THR A 30 -10.58 -4.11 -7.27
C THR A 30 -10.43 -5.44 -6.55
N ASP A 31 -9.61 -5.50 -5.49
CA ASP A 31 -9.09 -6.75 -4.97
C ASP A 31 -9.33 -6.88 -3.44
N VAL A 32 -10.13 -5.97 -2.86
CA VAL A 32 -10.70 -6.13 -1.51
C VAL A 32 -12.04 -6.84 -1.65
N ASN A 33 -11.94 -8.16 -1.55
CA ASN A 33 -13.05 -8.97 -1.10
C ASN A 33 -13.30 -8.62 0.39
N ASP A 34 -14.56 -8.55 0.85
CA ASP A 34 -14.96 -8.05 2.19
C ASP A 34 -14.23 -8.72 3.37
N ASN A 35 -13.55 -9.84 3.11
CA ASN A 35 -12.88 -10.64 4.11
C ASN A 35 -11.34 -10.49 4.13
N ARG A 36 -10.69 -9.84 3.16
CA ARG A 36 -9.22 -9.67 3.15
C ARG A 36 -8.77 -8.36 2.47
N ARG A 37 -7.85 -7.64 3.14
CA ARG A 37 -7.22 -6.41 2.62
C ARG A 37 -5.74 -6.64 2.35
N HIS A 38 -5.23 -6.09 1.25
CA HIS A 38 -3.82 -6.15 0.90
C HIS A 38 -3.29 -4.81 0.40
N ILE A 39 -1.97 -4.71 0.35
CA ILE A 39 -1.21 -3.60 -0.19
C ILE A 39 -0.29 -4.12 -1.28
N HIS A 40 -0.25 -3.41 -2.40
CA HIS A 40 0.76 -3.59 -3.43
C HIS A 40 1.95 -2.67 -3.17
N VAL A 41 3.14 -3.26 -3.21
CA VAL A 41 4.41 -2.56 -3.05
C VAL A 41 5.03 -2.39 -4.42
N PHE A 42 5.45 -1.17 -4.74
CA PHE A 42 6.13 -0.80 -5.98
C PHE A 42 7.49 -0.17 -5.67
N ARG A 43 8.51 -0.47 -6.46
CA ARG A 43 9.83 0.16 -6.34
C ARG A 43 9.89 1.42 -7.21
N LYS A 44 10.23 2.56 -6.61
CA LYS A 44 10.47 3.84 -7.31
C LYS A 44 11.68 3.70 -8.23
N GLY A 45 11.59 4.24 -9.44
CA GLY A 45 12.69 4.31 -10.40
C GLY A 45 12.77 3.15 -11.40
N GLY A 46 11.86 2.18 -11.35
CA GLY A 46 11.71 1.18 -12.41
C GLY A 46 11.11 1.78 -13.69
N ARG A 47 11.57 1.34 -14.87
CA ARG A 47 11.00 1.73 -16.17
C ARG A 47 9.52 1.37 -16.33
N HIS A 48 9.06 0.35 -15.59
CA HIS A 48 7.67 -0.09 -15.54
C HIS A 48 7.20 -0.17 -14.08
N LEU A 49 5.97 0.25 -13.81
CA LEU A 49 5.30 0.11 -12.51
C LEU A 49 4.91 -1.36 -12.28
N HIS A 50 5.90 -2.23 -12.06
CA HIS A 50 5.67 -3.62 -11.66
C HIS A 50 5.57 -3.72 -10.14
N SER A 51 4.56 -4.44 -9.65
CA SER A 51 4.44 -4.72 -8.21
C SER A 51 5.56 -5.67 -7.80
N VAL A 52 6.36 -5.27 -6.82
CA VAL A 52 7.50 -6.07 -6.33
C VAL A 52 7.13 -6.93 -5.12
N ALA A 53 6.01 -6.62 -4.46
CA ALA A 53 5.42 -7.47 -3.43
C ALA A 53 3.91 -7.19 -3.28
N LYS A 54 3.17 -8.23 -2.86
CA LYS A 54 1.78 -8.17 -2.39
C LYS A 54 1.75 -8.63 -0.94
N ILE A 55 1.22 -7.79 -0.06
CA ILE A 55 1.20 -8.04 1.39
C ILE A 55 -0.25 -7.95 1.87
N TRP A 56 -0.78 -9.04 2.41
CA TRP A 56 -2.02 -9.03 3.18
C TRP A 56 -1.78 -8.27 4.48
N ILE A 57 -2.75 -7.46 4.88
CA ILE A 57 -2.67 -6.67 6.13
C ILE A 57 -3.85 -6.92 7.06
N GLU A 58 -4.96 -7.46 6.55
CA GLU A 58 -6.17 -7.74 7.31
C GLU A 58 -6.87 -8.98 6.77
N GLN A 59 -7.39 -9.79 7.68
CA GLN A 59 -8.34 -10.86 7.39
C GLN A 59 -9.52 -10.78 8.35
N ASN A 60 -10.74 -10.71 7.83
CA ASN A 60 -12.00 -10.65 8.57
C ASN A 60 -12.03 -9.54 9.64
N GLY A 61 -11.56 -8.33 9.29
CA GLY A 61 -11.50 -7.21 10.23
C GLY A 61 -10.42 -7.32 11.31
N ARG A 62 -9.57 -8.37 11.28
CA ARG A 62 -8.45 -8.54 12.20
C ARG A 62 -7.13 -8.30 11.49
N LYS A 63 -6.22 -7.59 12.17
CA LYS A 63 -4.84 -7.40 11.73
C LYS A 63 -4.19 -8.76 11.44
N ASN A 64 -3.80 -8.98 10.19
CA ASN A 64 -3.09 -10.16 9.75
C ASN A 64 -2.11 -9.74 8.64
N ILE A 65 -0.83 -9.66 8.99
CA ILE A 65 0.21 -9.18 8.08
C ILE A 65 0.97 -10.39 7.53
N GLU A 66 0.77 -10.67 6.25
CA GLU A 66 1.33 -11.84 5.57
C GLU A 66 1.82 -11.46 4.17
N ILE A 67 3.01 -11.92 3.79
CA ILE A 67 3.51 -11.73 2.42
C ILE A 67 2.82 -12.76 1.52
N ALA A 68 1.98 -12.30 0.61
CA ALA A 68 1.34 -13.15 -0.39
C ALA A 68 2.33 -13.50 -1.50
N GLU A 69 3.03 -12.49 -2.01
CA GLU A 69 3.99 -12.60 -3.10
C GLU A 69 5.10 -11.56 -2.88
N SER A 70 6.35 -11.91 -3.16
CA SER A 70 7.46 -10.97 -3.06
C SER A 70 8.64 -11.36 -3.95
N MET A 71 9.19 -10.37 -4.64
CA MET A 71 10.47 -10.44 -5.36
C MET A 71 11.61 -9.77 -4.57
N LEU A 72 11.35 -9.38 -3.32
CA LEU A 72 12.28 -8.64 -2.48
C LEU A 72 13.14 -9.56 -1.62
N SER A 73 14.30 -9.04 -1.18
CA SER A 73 15.15 -9.74 -0.23
C SER A 73 14.45 -9.91 1.13
N ALA A 74 14.86 -10.91 1.92
CA ALA A 74 14.34 -11.14 3.27
C ALA A 74 14.46 -9.88 4.16
N LYS A 75 15.53 -9.11 4.02
CA LYS A 75 15.75 -7.86 4.76
C LYS A 75 14.75 -6.76 4.38
N GLU A 76 14.45 -6.62 3.10
CA GLU A 76 13.45 -5.66 2.62
C GLU A 76 12.04 -6.05 3.05
N ASN A 77 11.71 -7.34 2.94
CA ASN A 77 10.46 -7.90 3.42
C ASN A 77 10.25 -7.65 4.92
N ALA A 78 11.25 -7.94 5.75
CA ALA A 78 11.18 -7.69 7.20
C ALA A 78 10.97 -6.20 7.51
N MET A 79 11.65 -5.31 6.77
CA MET A 79 11.48 -3.86 6.93
C MET A 79 10.07 -3.40 6.54
N LEU A 80 9.51 -3.92 5.45
CA LEU A 80 8.14 -3.62 5.02
C LEU A 80 7.10 -4.12 6.02
N ILE A 81 7.23 -5.37 6.49
CA ILE A 81 6.33 -5.94 7.50
C ILE A 81 6.35 -5.07 8.76
N SER A 82 7.54 -4.74 9.28
CA SER A 82 7.66 -3.92 10.49
C SER A 82 7.04 -2.53 10.34
N ALA A 83 7.23 -1.89 9.18
CA ALA A 83 6.62 -0.59 8.91
C ALA A 83 5.09 -0.67 8.75
N ILE A 84 4.58 -1.70 8.07
CA ILE A 84 3.14 -1.93 7.95
C ILE A 84 2.53 -2.22 9.32
N ASP A 85 3.19 -3.03 10.14
CA ASP A 85 2.75 -3.39 11.48
C ASP A 85 2.59 -2.17 12.38
N LYS A 86 3.62 -1.30 12.40
CA LYS A 86 3.63 -0.07 13.19
C LYS A 86 2.59 0.95 12.74
N HIS A 87 2.27 0.97 11.45
CA HIS A 87 1.36 1.97 10.84
C HIS A 87 0.04 1.36 10.37
N TRP A 88 -0.32 0.20 10.91
CA TRP A 88 -1.45 -0.59 10.44
C TRP A 88 -2.77 0.19 10.48
N ASP A 89 -3.07 0.86 11.60
CA ASP A 89 -4.32 1.63 11.75
C ASP A 89 -4.44 2.71 10.66
N PHE A 90 -3.34 3.44 10.43
CA PHE A 90 -3.30 4.50 9.42
C PHE A 90 -3.49 3.93 8.01
N LEU A 91 -2.76 2.86 7.67
CA LEU A 91 -2.86 2.23 6.35
C LEU A 91 -4.27 1.70 6.12
N ASN A 92 -4.86 1.07 7.12
CA ASN A 92 -6.20 0.52 7.04
C ASN A 92 -7.28 1.60 6.89
N GLU A 93 -7.13 2.72 7.61
CA GLU A 93 -7.98 3.90 7.45
C GLU A 93 -7.87 4.48 6.02
N GLN A 94 -6.65 4.60 5.48
CA GLN A 94 -6.45 5.10 4.11
C GLN A 94 -7.04 4.17 3.06
N ILE A 95 -7.00 2.86 3.29
CA ILE A 95 -7.66 1.86 2.45
C ILE A 95 -9.17 2.11 2.48
N THR A 96 -9.80 2.17 3.65
CA THR A 96 -11.23 2.47 3.80
C THR A 96 -11.63 3.77 3.10
N ARG A 97 -10.87 4.85 3.27
CA ARG A 97 -11.09 6.13 2.59
C ARG A 97 -11.06 5.97 1.06
N THR A 98 -10.09 5.21 0.54
CA THR A 98 -10.00 4.91 -0.91
C THR A 98 -11.28 4.25 -1.42
N PHE A 99 -11.82 3.28 -0.67
CA PHE A 99 -13.06 2.58 -1.02
C PHE A 99 -14.28 3.48 -0.99
N ASN A 100 -14.37 4.35 0.01
CA ASN A 100 -15.48 5.31 0.12
C ASN A 100 -15.40 6.44 -0.94
N GLY A 101 -14.38 6.42 -1.82
CA GLY A 101 -14.14 7.51 -2.77
C GLY A 101 -13.67 8.81 -2.10
N GLU A 102 -13.23 8.72 -0.84
CA GLU A 102 -12.74 9.85 -0.07
C GLU A 102 -11.28 10.16 -0.43
N LYS A 103 -10.88 11.41 -0.20
CA LYS A 103 -9.48 11.82 -0.39
C LYS A 103 -8.58 11.08 0.60
N THR A 104 -7.61 10.33 0.08
CA THR A 104 -6.56 9.73 0.90
C THR A 104 -5.50 10.75 1.29
N ARG A 105 -4.81 10.47 2.40
CA ARG A 105 -3.62 11.17 2.86
C ARG A 105 -2.44 10.25 2.65
N VAL A 106 -1.41 10.74 1.98
CA VAL A 106 -0.16 10.01 1.81
C VAL A 106 0.82 10.43 2.90
N LYS A 107 1.35 9.46 3.65
CA LYS A 107 2.37 9.70 4.67
C LYS A 107 3.70 9.03 4.28
N ASN A 108 4.81 9.72 4.54
CA ASN A 108 6.12 9.08 4.56
C ASN A 108 6.22 8.26 5.85
N ILE A 109 6.32 6.95 5.68
CA ILE A 109 6.54 5.98 6.75
C ILE A 109 8.05 5.72 6.79
N GLU A 110 8.80 6.76 7.14
CA GLU A 110 10.23 6.66 7.43
C GLU A 110 10.39 6.69 8.95
N LYS A 111 10.54 5.50 9.55
CA LYS A 111 10.68 5.23 10.99
C LYS A 111 9.41 5.22 11.81
#